data_AF-A0A2G4I798-F1
#
_entry.id   AF-A0A2G4I798-F1
#
_cell.length_a   1.000
_cell.length_b   1.000
_cell.length_c   1.000
_cell.angle_alpha   90.00
_cell.angle_beta   90.00
_cell.angle_gamma   90.00
#
_symmetry.space_group_name_H-M   'P 1'
#
loop_
_entity.id
_entity.type
_entity.pdbx_description
1 polymer ?
#
loop_
_entity_poly.entity_id
_entity_poly.type
_entity_poly.pdbx_seq_one_letter_code
_entity_poly.pdbx_strand_id
1 'polypeptide(L)'
;MKLRLVLFVIAGIIVVMAACRKKEVPPSSGPPPPPEFGSSENNLGYLNEGFRKFQQAKNRPPNDLNELVTEKVIARVPPPPSGFAYTIDRKSGLVTLQQAGQPK
;
A
#
# COMPACT_ATOMS: atom_id res chain seq x y z
N MET A 1 31.82 21.08 -35.24
CA MET A 1 32.39 19.96 -34.48
C MET A 1 31.83 19.81 -33.04
N LYS A 2 30.79 20.57 -32.63
CA LYS A 2 30.24 20.52 -31.26
C LYS A 2 29.02 19.59 -31.10
N LEU A 3 28.43 19.12 -32.20
CA LEU A 3 27.26 18.24 -32.19
C LEU A 3 27.59 16.75 -31.99
N ARG A 4 28.82 16.33 -32.33
CA ARG A 4 29.28 14.94 -32.14
C ARG A 4 29.67 14.63 -30.69
N LEU A 5 30.03 15.65 -29.90
CA LEU A 5 30.40 15.50 -28.49
C LEU A 5 29.18 15.30 -27.58
N VAL A 6 28.06 15.96 -27.89
CA VAL A 6 26.82 15.87 -27.10
C VAL A 6 26.17 14.48 -27.22
N LEU A 7 26.27 13.84 -28.39
CA LEU A 7 25.75 12.48 -28.60
C LEU A 7 26.48 11.41 -27.77
N PHE A 8 27.79 11.58 -27.54
CA PHE A 8 28.56 10.63 -26.73
C PHE A 8 28.33 10.78 -25.21
N VAL A 9 28.00 11.98 -24.73
CA VAL A 9 27.71 12.21 -23.29
C VAL A 9 26.32 11.66 -22.91
N ILE A 10 25.34 11.71 -23.83
CA ILE A 10 23.99 11.16 -23.59
C ILE A 10 24.02 9.61 -23.60
N ALA A 11 24.88 8.99 -24.39
CA ALA A 11 25.00 7.53 -24.47
C ALA A 11 25.67 6.90 -23.23
N GLY A 12 26.45 7.65 -22.45
CA GLY A 12 27.17 7.13 -21.28
C GLY A 12 26.35 7.00 -19.99
N ILE A 13 25.19 7.66 -19.90
CA ILE A 13 24.40 7.73 -18.65
C ILE A 13 23.39 6.57 -18.51
N ILE A 14 23.10 5.83 -19.58
CA ILE A 14 22.04 4.81 -19.59
C ILE A 14 22.49 3.46 -18.97
N VAL A 15 23.78 3.26 -18.64
CA VAL A 15 24.32 1.94 -18.28
C VAL A 15 24.35 1.63 -16.77
N VAL A 16 23.92 2.53 -15.88
CA VAL A 16 24.07 2.36 -14.40
C VAL A 16 22.73 2.10 -13.66
N MET A 17 21.73 1.52 -14.32
CA MET A 17 20.42 1.23 -13.71
C MET A 17 19.99 -0.24 -13.91
N ALA A 18 20.89 -1.20 -13.66
CA ALA A 18 20.53 -2.62 -13.79
C ALA A 18 21.31 -3.53 -12.83
N ALA A 19 21.18 -3.34 -11.51
CA ALA A 19 21.60 -4.37 -10.55
C ALA A 19 20.88 -4.30 -9.18
N CYS A 20 19.63 -3.86 -9.12
CA CYS A 20 18.74 -4.26 -8.02
C CYS A 20 18.18 -5.65 -8.38
N ARG A 21 18.90 -6.72 -8.02
CA ARG A 21 18.37 -8.10 -8.11
C ARG A 21 17.23 -8.27 -7.11
N LYS A 22 16.03 -7.83 -7.50
CA LYS A 22 14.79 -8.20 -6.81
C LYS A 22 14.41 -9.60 -7.27
N LYS A 23 14.59 -10.55 -6.35
CA LYS A 23 14.28 -11.97 -6.42
C LYS A 23 12.93 -12.19 -7.13
N GLU A 24 12.98 -12.70 -8.34
CA GLU A 24 11.80 -13.08 -9.13
C GLU A 24 11.19 -14.34 -8.51
N VAL A 25 9.95 -14.19 -8.04
CA VAL A 25 9.11 -15.31 -7.60
C VAL A 25 8.45 -15.85 -8.88
N PRO A 26 8.50 -17.17 -9.15
CA PRO A 26 8.04 -17.76 -10.41
C PRO A 26 6.57 -17.44 -10.72
N PRO A 27 6.19 -17.38 -12.02
CA PRO A 27 4.82 -17.09 -12.43
C PRO A 27 3.92 -18.26 -12.04
N SER A 28 3.16 -18.08 -10.95
CA SER A 28 2.10 -18.99 -10.55
C SER A 28 0.92 -18.79 -11.51
N SER A 29 0.72 -19.76 -12.40
CA SER A 29 -0.34 -19.85 -13.42
C SER A 29 -1.73 -20.09 -12.81
N GLY A 30 -2.06 -19.41 -11.71
CA GLY A 30 -3.38 -19.42 -11.09
C GLY A 30 -3.99 -18.02 -11.11
N PRO A 31 -5.31 -17.89 -10.88
CA PRO A 31 -5.89 -16.60 -10.48
C PRO A 31 -5.01 -15.99 -9.39
N PRO A 32 -4.72 -14.67 -9.43
CA PRO A 32 -3.88 -14.05 -8.42
C PRO A 32 -4.42 -14.45 -7.04
N PRO A 33 -3.59 -15.02 -6.14
CA PRO A 33 -4.07 -15.35 -4.81
C PRO A 33 -4.68 -14.08 -4.21
N PRO A 34 -5.79 -14.19 -3.45
CA PRO A 34 -6.30 -13.06 -2.70
C PRO A 34 -5.14 -12.41 -1.96
N PRO A 35 -5.07 -11.07 -1.86
CA PRO A 35 -3.95 -10.40 -1.21
C PRO A 35 -3.65 -11.11 0.11
N GLU A 36 -2.48 -11.74 0.21
CA GLU A 36 -2.05 -12.37 1.45
C GLU A 36 -1.91 -11.24 2.47
N PHE A 37 -2.84 -11.22 3.42
CA PHE A 37 -2.77 -10.33 4.57
C PHE A 37 -1.58 -10.79 5.40
N GLY A 38 -0.41 -10.24 5.07
CA GLY A 38 0.86 -10.55 5.72
C GLY A 38 0.97 -9.88 7.09
N SER A 39 2.19 -9.47 7.44
CA SER A 39 2.50 -8.74 8.67
C SER A 39 1.55 -7.55 8.89
N SER A 40 1.32 -7.22 10.15
CA SER A 40 0.47 -6.10 10.59
C SER A 40 0.78 -4.80 9.84
N GLU A 41 2.05 -4.49 9.60
CA GLU A 41 2.49 -3.32 8.83
C GLU A 41 1.98 -3.31 7.38
N ASN A 42 2.01 -4.45 6.68
CA ASN A 42 1.50 -4.54 5.31
C ASN A 42 -0.01 -4.30 5.27
N ASN A 43 -0.72 -4.84 6.27
CA ASN A 43 -2.16 -4.65 6.40
C ASN A 43 -2.51 -3.20 6.73
N LEU A 44 -1.75 -2.53 7.60
CA LEU A 44 -1.91 -1.11 7.89
C LEU A 44 -1.63 -0.25 6.65
N GLY A 45 -0.59 -0.58 5.87
CA GLY A 45 -0.31 0.09 4.60
C GLY A 45 -1.48 0.01 3.63
N TYR A 46 -2.04 -1.20 3.45
CA TYR A 46 -3.21 -1.45 2.61
C TYR A 46 -4.45 -0.67 3.09
N LEU A 47 -4.73 -0.68 4.39
CA LEU A 47 -5.86 0.05 4.98
C LEU A 47 -5.69 1.58 4.86
N ASN A 48 -4.49 2.10 5.07
CA ASN A 48 -4.17 3.52 4.94
C ASN A 48 -4.27 3.99 3.48
N GLU A 49 -3.86 3.17 2.53
CA GLU A 49 -4.06 3.47 1.11
C GLU A 49 -5.55 3.56 0.78
N GLY A 50 -6.35 2.59 1.24
CA GLY A 50 -7.80 2.61 1.10
C GLY A 50 -8.44 3.85 1.72
N PHE A 51 -8.00 4.20 2.94
CA PHE A 51 -8.46 5.40 3.65
C PHE A 51 -8.20 6.69 2.86
N ARG A 52 -7.01 6.82 2.24
CA ARG A 52 -6.67 7.98 1.40
C ARG A 52 -7.51 8.04 0.12
N LYS A 53 -7.65 6.91 -0.57
CA LYS A 53 -8.47 6.81 -1.79
C LYS A 53 -9.93 7.15 -1.52
N PHE A 54 -10.48 6.67 -0.41
CA PHE A 54 -11.84 7.00 0.02
C PHE A 54 -12.01 8.51 0.24
N GLN A 55 -11.08 9.12 0.99
CA GLN A 55 -11.12 10.57 1.24
C GLN A 55 -11.08 11.38 -0.04
N GLN A 56 -10.22 11.00 -0.99
CA GLN A 56 -10.13 11.67 -2.29
C GLN A 56 -11.42 11.53 -3.10
N ALA A 57 -12.08 10.37 -3.03
CA ALA A 57 -13.31 10.11 -3.78
C ALA A 57 -14.55 10.78 -3.15
N LYS A 58 -14.64 10.79 -1.81
CA LYS A 58 -15.84 11.23 -1.07
C LYS A 58 -15.71 12.61 -0.44
N ASN A 59 -14.53 13.25 -0.50
CA ASN A 59 -14.21 14.50 0.17
C ASN A 59 -14.49 14.47 1.70
N ARG A 60 -14.47 13.28 2.30
CA ARG A 60 -14.64 13.07 3.75
C ARG A 60 -13.88 11.82 4.19
N PRO A 61 -13.44 11.74 5.46
CA PRO A 61 -12.93 10.50 6.01
C PRO A 61 -14.04 9.44 6.11
N PRO A 62 -13.71 8.14 5.96
CA PRO A 62 -14.64 7.06 6.31
C PRO A 62 -14.90 7.04 7.81
N ASN A 63 -16.12 6.67 8.24
CA ASN A 63 -16.43 6.56 9.67
C ASN A 63 -15.83 5.30 10.29
N ASP A 64 -15.76 4.22 9.51
CA ASP A 64 -15.29 2.90 9.88
C ASP A 64 -14.60 2.21 8.69
N LEU A 65 -13.91 1.10 8.95
CA LEU A 65 -13.18 0.37 7.91
C LEU A 65 -14.09 -0.38 6.93
N ASN A 66 -15.34 -0.65 7.32
CA ASN A 66 -16.31 -1.34 6.48
C ASN A 66 -16.86 -0.42 5.37
N GLU A 67 -16.86 0.90 5.58
CA GLU A 67 -17.14 1.87 4.50
C GLU A 67 -16.15 1.73 3.34
N LEU A 68 -14.87 1.42 3.62
CA LEU A 68 -13.86 1.23 2.58
C LEU A 68 -14.20 0.03 1.67
N VAL A 69 -14.82 -1.01 2.24
CA VAL A 69 -15.26 -2.20 1.50
C VAL A 69 -16.55 -1.91 0.75
N THR A 70 -17.52 -1.25 1.42
CA THR A 70 -18.81 -0.88 0.83
C THR A 70 -18.65 -0.01 -0.41
N GLU A 71 -17.74 0.96 -0.35
CA GLU A 71 -17.40 1.85 -1.46
C GLU A 71 -16.39 1.23 -2.44
N LYS A 72 -16.07 -0.07 -2.28
CA LYS A 72 -15.18 -0.85 -3.14
C LYS A 72 -13.78 -0.24 -3.32
N VAL A 73 -13.34 0.53 -2.33
CA VAL A 73 -12.00 1.13 -2.31
C VAL A 73 -10.96 0.06 -1.96
N ILE A 74 -11.36 -0.88 -1.10
CA ILE A 74 -10.60 -2.08 -0.77
C ILE A 74 -11.49 -3.31 -0.97
N ALA A 75 -10.88 -4.47 -1.25
CA ALA A 75 -11.63 -5.71 -1.49
C ALA A 75 -12.28 -6.27 -0.22
N ARG A 76 -11.57 -6.18 0.91
CA ARG A 76 -12.02 -6.60 2.26
C ARG A 76 -11.10 -5.98 3.31
N VAL A 77 -11.55 -5.94 4.56
CA VAL A 77 -10.71 -5.59 5.71
C VAL A 77 -9.83 -6.80 6.07
N PRO A 78 -8.51 -6.64 6.26
CA PRO A 78 -7.63 -7.67 6.81
C PRO A 78 -8.12 -8.12 8.20
N PRO A 79 -7.96 -9.40 8.57
CA PRO A 79 -8.09 -9.78 9.97
C PRO A 79 -6.97 -9.12 10.79
N PRO A 80 -7.26 -8.52 11.96
CA PRO A 80 -6.22 -7.98 12.82
C PRO A 80 -5.41 -9.10 13.48
N PRO A 81 -4.17 -8.82 13.90
CA PRO A 81 -3.37 -9.78 14.67
C PRO A 81 -3.98 -10.01 16.06
N SER A 82 -3.66 -11.16 16.66
CA SER A 82 -4.23 -11.60 17.94
C SER A 82 -4.07 -10.56 19.05
N GLY A 83 -5.18 -10.23 19.72
CA GLY A 83 -5.19 -9.26 20.81
C GLY A 83 -5.21 -7.80 20.35
N PHE A 84 -5.34 -7.52 19.05
CA PHE A 84 -5.46 -6.17 18.50
C PHE A 84 -6.70 -6.01 17.61
N ALA A 85 -7.06 -4.76 17.36
CA ALA A 85 -8.08 -4.32 16.43
C ALA A 85 -7.55 -3.14 15.61
N TYR A 86 -8.03 -3.01 14.38
CA TYR A 86 -7.75 -1.83 13.57
C TYR A 86 -8.70 -0.70 13.96
N THR A 87 -8.15 0.47 14.28
CA THR A 87 -8.91 1.66 14.66
C THR A 87 -8.56 2.81 13.73
N ILE A 88 -9.55 3.62 13.35
CA ILE A 88 -9.31 4.85 12.59
C ILE A 88 -8.99 5.98 13.57
N ASP A 89 -7.78 6.54 13.49
CA ASP A 89 -7.44 7.77 14.16
C ASP A 89 -7.79 8.96 13.27
N ARG A 90 -8.92 9.62 13.60
CA ARG A 90 -9.40 10.80 12.87
C ARG A 90 -8.51 12.03 13.05
N LYS A 91 -7.65 12.07 14.07
CA LYS A 91 -6.71 13.18 14.28
C LYS A 91 -5.53 13.09 13.32
N SER A 92 -4.96 11.90 13.17
CA SER A 92 -3.86 11.66 12.23
C SER A 92 -4.32 11.37 10.80
N GLY A 93 -5.59 10.98 10.61
CA GLY A 93 -6.11 10.58 9.31
C GLY A 93 -5.52 9.25 8.84
N LEU A 94 -5.24 8.34 9.77
CA LEU A 94 -4.64 7.04 9.52
C LEU A 94 -5.34 5.95 10.32
N VAL A 95 -5.19 4.71 9.85
CA VAL A 95 -5.56 3.49 10.56
C VAL A 95 -4.38 3.04 11.41
N THR A 96 -4.66 2.75 12.67
CA THR A 96 -3.69 2.29 13.67
C THR A 96 -4.12 0.95 14.25
N LEU A 97 -3.17 0.27 14.88
CA LEU A 97 -3.41 -0.96 15.61
C LEU A 97 -3.65 -0.62 17.08
N GLN A 98 -4.78 -1.01 17.65
CA GLN A 98 -5.10 -0.81 19.06
C GLN A 98 -5.33 -2.16 19.74
N GLN A 99 -4.84 -2.34 20.97
CA GLN A 99 -5.00 -3.59 21.69
C GLN A 99 -6.48 -3.81 22.07
N ALA A 100 -7.05 -4.92 21.63
CA ALA A 100 -8.44 -5.29 21.87
C ALA A 100 -8.58 -5.64 23.37
N GLY A 101 -9.11 -4.69 24.14
CA GLY A 101 -9.28 -4.82 25.59
C GLY A 101 -8.69 -3.69 26.43
N GLN A 102 -8.03 -2.69 25.83
CA GLN A 102 -7.75 -1.46 26.56
C GLN A 102 -8.96 -0.52 26.53
N PRO A 103 -9.59 -0.20 27.68
CA PRO A 103 -10.60 0.84 27.75
C PRO A 103 -9.97 2.18 27.37
N LYS A 104 -10.74 2.98 26.63
CA LYS A 104 -10.39 4.31 26.14
C LYS A 104 -10.35 5.33 27.28
#